data_AF-A0A258KK19-F1
#
_entry.id   AF-A0A258KK19-F1
#
_cell.length_a   1.000
_cell.length_b   1.000
_cell.length_c   1.000
_cell.angle_alpha   90.00
_cell.angle_beta   90.00
_cell.angle_gamma   90.00
#
_symmetry.space_group_name_H-M   'P 1'
#
loop_
_entity.id
_entity.type
_entity.pdbx_description
1 polymer ?
#
loop_
_entity_poly.entity_id
_entity_poly.type
_entity_poly.pdbx_seq_one_letter_code
_entity_poly.pdbx_strand_id
1 'polypeptide(L)'
;MKEMNKIWLLLLFLFLLSCNVTKNLPDNETLYKGSKFEVVKAQDSMQLNIKDTKEELATLIRKKPNAQILGYPYKLAVYNLMGEPKGKGLSYWIKNKIG
;
A
#
# COMPACT_ATOMS: atom_id res chain seq x y z
N MET A 1 -0.57 31.58 -23.60
CA MET A 1 -1.52 30.45 -23.41
C MET A 1 -0.81 29.12 -23.12
N LYS A 2 0.19 28.68 -23.90
CA LYS A 2 0.88 27.38 -23.66
C LYS A 2 1.53 27.25 -22.27
N GLU A 3 2.17 28.31 -21.77
CA GLU A 3 2.82 28.28 -20.45
C GLU A 3 1.81 28.23 -19.28
N MET A 4 0.64 28.85 -19.45
CA MET A 4 -0.43 28.81 -18.45
C MET A 4 -0.98 27.37 -18.31
N ASN A 5 -1.15 26.65 -19.43
CA ASN A 5 -1.54 25.23 -19.39
C ASN A 5 -0.53 24.34 -18.67
N LYS A 6 0.78 24.60 -18.79
CA LYS A 6 1.81 23.85 -18.06
C LYS A 6 1.72 24.09 -16.54
N ILE A 7 1.46 25.33 -16.13
CA ILE A 7 1.26 25.67 -14.71
C ILE A 7 0.03 24.95 -14.16
N TRP A 8 -1.09 24.94 -14.90
CA TRP A 8 -2.29 24.20 -14.49
C TRP A 8 -2.05 22.69 -14.39
N LEU A 9 -1.29 22.09 -15.32
CA LEU A 9 -0.91 20.69 -15.27
C LEU A 9 0.00 20.38 -14.06
N LEU A 10 0.96 21.25 -13.77
CA LEU A 10 1.83 21.14 -12.59
C LEU A 10 1.02 21.21 -11.29
N LEU A 11 0.09 22.17 -11.19
CA LEU A 11 -0.79 22.32 -10.03
C LEU A 11 -1.70 21.10 -9.84
N LEU A 12 -2.24 20.55 -10.92
CA LEU A 12 -3.03 19.32 -10.87
C LEU A 12 -2.19 18.14 -10.35
N PHE A 13 -0.96 17.99 -10.83
CA PHE A 13 -0.05 16.94 -10.37
C PHE A 13 0.30 17.08 -8.88
N LEU A 14 0.61 18.31 -8.42
CA LEU A 14 0.85 18.61 -7.01
C LEU A 14 -0.38 18.28 -6.14
N PHE A 15 -1.58 18.54 -6.63
CA PHE A 15 -2.82 18.21 -5.92
C PHE A 15 -3.00 16.69 -5.77
N LEU A 16 -2.70 15.91 -6.80
CA LEU A 16 -2.76 14.45 -6.75
C LEU A 16 -1.76 13.83 -5.76
N LEU A 17 -0.60 14.46 -5.54
CA LEU A 17 0.40 14.02 -4.56
C LEU A 17 0.00 14.27 -3.10
N SER A 18 -0.96 15.18 -2.85
CA SER A 18 -1.37 15.56 -1.50
C SER A 18 -2.29 14.53 -0.81
N CYS A 19 -2.77 13.51 -1.52
CA CYS A 19 -3.73 12.55 -0.99
C CYS A 19 -3.06 11.55 -0.03
N ASN A 20 -3.23 11.76 1.28
CA ASN A 20 -2.70 10.87 2.32
C ASN A 20 -3.81 10.04 2.99
N VAL A 21 -3.89 8.76 2.61
CA VAL A 21 -4.85 7.78 3.16
C VAL A 21 -4.51 7.36 4.58
N THR A 22 -3.23 7.42 4.99
CA THR A 22 -2.82 6.89 6.29
C THR A 22 -3.24 7.77 7.46
N LYS A 23 -3.74 8.98 7.20
CA LYS A 23 -4.32 9.87 8.22
C LYS A 23 -5.57 9.27 8.88
N ASN A 24 -6.27 8.38 8.19
CA ASN A 24 -7.50 7.76 8.67
C ASN A 24 -7.26 6.47 9.46
N LEU A 25 -6.00 6.10 9.74
CA LEU A 25 -5.72 4.99 10.64
C LEU A 25 -5.99 5.39 12.09
N PRO A 26 -6.33 4.41 12.95
CA PRO A 26 -6.38 4.62 14.39
C PRO A 26 -5.05 5.13 14.94
N ASP A 27 -5.12 5.81 16.08
CA ASP A 27 -3.93 6.29 16.78
C ASP A 27 -2.99 5.12 17.11
N ASN A 28 -1.68 5.37 16.91
CA ASN A 28 -0.61 4.39 17.09
C ASN A 28 -0.62 3.20 16.10
N GLU A 29 -1.43 3.24 15.03
CA GLU A 29 -1.37 2.25 13.96
C GLU A 29 -0.64 2.78 12.72
N THR A 30 0.02 1.86 12.00
CA THR A 30 0.69 2.18 10.73
C THR A 30 0.29 1.18 9.66
N LEU A 31 0.20 1.66 8.42
CA LEU A 31 -0.06 0.79 7.28
C LEU A 31 1.15 -0.11 7.05
N TYR A 32 0.93 -1.42 7.12
CA TYR A 32 1.95 -2.42 6.81
C TYR A 32 2.37 -2.35 5.33
N LYS A 33 3.65 -2.06 5.07
CA LYS A 33 4.25 -1.91 3.72
C LYS A 33 5.12 -3.10 3.29
N GLY A 34 5.03 -4.22 4.02
CA GLY A 34 5.90 -5.37 3.82
C GLY A 34 7.12 -5.34 4.73
N SER A 35 7.67 -6.53 4.98
CA SER A 35 8.86 -6.71 5.79
C SER A 35 10.11 -6.75 4.92
N LYS A 36 11.16 -6.06 5.36
CA LYS A 36 12.49 -6.09 4.72
C LYS A 36 13.36 -7.05 5.50
N PHE A 37 14.03 -7.96 4.80
CA PHE A 37 14.96 -8.91 5.40
C PHE A 37 16.29 -8.88 4.68
N GLU A 38 17.35 -8.97 5.46
CA GLU A 38 18.69 -9.21 4.99
C GLU A 38 19.09 -10.62 5.43
N VAL A 39 19.61 -11.40 4.47
CA VAL A 39 20.10 -12.75 4.73
C VAL A 39 21.61 -12.68 4.59
N VAL A 40 22.31 -12.86 5.71
CA VAL A 40 23.76 -12.81 5.79
C VAL A 40 24.28 -14.21 6.10
N LYS A 41 25.35 -14.62 5.43
CA LYS A 41 26.02 -15.88 5.74
C LYS A 41 26.77 -15.74 7.06
N ALA A 42 26.66 -16.74 7.93
CA ALA A 42 27.44 -16.76 9.17
C ALA A 42 28.94 -17.00 8.92
N GLN A 43 29.29 -17.69 7.83
CA GLN A 43 30.66 -18.00 7.41
C GLN A 43 30.75 -18.05 5.88
N ASP A 44 31.88 -17.63 5.30
CA ASP A 44 32.07 -17.58 3.84
C ASP A 44 32.08 -18.96 3.18
N SER A 45 32.48 -20.00 3.92
CA SER A 45 32.46 -21.40 3.49
C SER A 45 31.05 -21.99 3.37
N MET A 46 30.02 -21.29 3.89
CA MET A 46 28.65 -21.77 3.86
C MET A 46 28.07 -21.63 2.44
N GLN A 47 27.64 -22.76 1.89
CA GLN A 47 26.82 -22.79 0.68
C GLN A 47 25.38 -22.45 1.08
N LEU A 48 24.98 -21.20 0.85
CA LEU A 48 23.61 -20.73 1.07
C LEU A 48 23.10 -20.09 -0.22
N ASN A 49 21.98 -20.59 -0.74
CA ASN A 49 21.27 -19.88 -1.79
C ASN A 49 20.39 -18.80 -1.16
N ILE A 50 20.89 -17.57 -1.20
CA ILE A 50 20.24 -16.39 -0.62
C ILE A 50 18.87 -16.13 -1.27
N LYS A 51 18.69 -16.47 -2.55
CA LYS A 51 17.43 -16.23 -3.26
C LYS A 51 16.35 -17.16 -2.75
N ASP A 52 16.61 -18.47 -2.77
CA ASP A 52 15.66 -19.49 -2.33
C ASP A 52 15.27 -19.29 -0.86
N THR A 53 16.26 -18.97 -0.01
CA THR A 53 16.02 -18.68 1.42
C THR A 53 15.10 -17.46 1.59
N LYS A 54 15.30 -16.41 0.79
CA LYS A 54 14.42 -15.22 0.83
C LYS A 54 13.01 -15.54 0.37
N GLU A 55 12.85 -16.41 -0.63
CA GLU A 55 11.54 -16.84 -1.11
C GLU A 55 10.80 -17.67 -0.06
N GLU A 56 11.47 -18.65 0.57
CA GLU A 56 10.91 -19.44 1.67
C GLU A 56 10.49 -18.53 2.84
N LEU A 57 11.37 -17.61 3.27
CA LEU A 57 11.04 -16.64 4.30
C LEU A 57 9.85 -15.77 3.91
N ALA A 58 9.73 -15.37 2.65
CA ALA A 58 8.59 -14.59 2.17
C ALA A 58 7.27 -15.37 2.27
N THR A 59 7.29 -16.70 2.09
CA THR A 59 6.08 -17.53 2.28
C THR A 59 5.64 -17.63 3.75
N LEU A 60 6.58 -17.51 4.70
CA LEU A 60 6.29 -17.53 6.13
C LEU A 60 5.66 -16.23 6.64
N ILE A 61 5.74 -15.13 5.87
CA ILE A 61 5.15 -13.85 6.25
C ILE A 61 3.62 -13.93 6.12
N ARG A 62 2.94 -13.94 7.26
CA ARG A 62 1.47 -14.02 7.33
C ARG A 62 0.76 -12.82 6.71
N LYS A 63 1.28 -11.60 6.90
CA LYS A 63 0.62 -10.36 6.47
C LYS A 63 1.07 -9.98 5.06
N LYS A 64 0.12 -9.82 4.14
CA LYS A 64 0.36 -9.22 2.81
C LYS A 64 0.08 -7.71 2.86
N PRO A 65 0.90 -6.87 2.22
CA PRO A 65 0.61 -5.44 2.12
C PRO A 65 -0.68 -5.20 1.33
N ASN A 66 -1.32 -4.04 1.57
CA ASN A 66 -2.50 -3.64 0.81
C ASN A 66 -2.17 -3.46 -0.67
N ALA A 67 -3.14 -3.74 -1.55
CA ALA A 67 -2.95 -3.54 -2.98
C ALA A 67 -2.75 -2.05 -3.29
N GLN A 68 -1.75 -1.75 -4.14
CA GLN A 68 -1.37 -0.39 -4.50
C GLN A 68 -1.43 -0.20 -6.01
N ILE A 69 -1.88 0.98 -6.44
CA ILE A 69 -1.79 1.45 -7.82
C ILE A 69 -0.89 2.68 -7.79
N LEU A 70 0.21 2.67 -8.55
CA LEU A 70 1.20 3.78 -8.56
C LEU A 70 1.71 4.15 -7.14
N GLY A 71 1.86 3.16 -6.24
CA GLY A 71 2.27 3.38 -4.85
C GLY A 71 1.16 3.86 -3.90
N TYR A 72 -0.04 4.15 -4.41
CA TYR A 72 -1.18 4.58 -3.61
C TYR A 72 -2.05 3.39 -3.15
N PRO A 73 -2.34 3.25 -1.84
CA PRO A 73 -3.13 2.13 -1.29
C PRO A 73 -4.63 2.31 -1.57
N TYR A 74 -5.04 2.13 -2.83
CA TYR A 74 -6.40 2.42 -3.29
C TYR A 74 -7.50 1.66 -2.54
N LYS A 75 -7.23 0.39 -2.13
CA LYS A 75 -8.20 -0.40 -1.35
C LYS A 75 -8.50 0.26 0.00
N LEU A 76 -7.47 0.67 0.71
CA LEU A 76 -7.63 1.36 1.98
C LEU A 76 -8.33 2.72 1.79
N ALA A 77 -8.05 3.42 0.69
CA ALA A 77 -8.72 4.67 0.37
C ALA A 77 -10.23 4.46 0.21
N VAL A 78 -10.64 3.46 -0.58
CA VAL A 78 -12.06 3.11 -0.75
C VAL A 78 -12.68 2.71 0.59
N TYR A 79 -12.01 1.87 1.39
CA TYR A 79 -12.49 1.46 2.70
C TYR A 79 -12.78 2.65 3.63
N ASN A 80 -11.84 3.60 3.68
CA ASN A 80 -11.93 4.78 4.55
C ASN A 80 -12.98 5.79 4.06
N LEU A 81 -13.21 5.88 2.76
CA LEU A 81 -14.27 6.71 2.18
C LEU A 81 -15.66 6.11 2.45
N MET A 82 -15.75 4.80 2.51
CA MET A 82 -17.00 4.11 2.82
C MET A 82 -17.22 4.08 4.34
N GLY A 83 -18.14 4.91 4.84
CA GLY A 83 -18.60 4.88 6.23
C GLY A 83 -19.23 3.54 6.66
N GLU A 84 -19.82 3.50 7.84
CA GLU A 84 -20.54 2.29 8.29
C GLU A 84 -21.77 2.03 7.41
N PRO A 85 -21.84 0.87 6.73
CA PRO A 85 -22.98 0.57 5.88
C PRO A 85 -24.19 0.23 6.75
N LYS A 86 -25.33 0.86 6.49
CA LYS A 86 -26.60 0.61 7.19
C LYS A 86 -27.28 -0.74 6.85
N GLY A 87 -26.69 -1.52 5.93
CA GLY A 87 -27.23 -2.80 5.47
C GLY A 87 -26.39 -3.40 4.34
N LYS A 88 -26.78 -4.56 3.78
CA LYS A 88 -26.04 -5.32 2.75
C LYS A 88 -26.17 -4.76 1.31
N GLY A 89 -26.33 -3.45 1.17
CA GLY A 89 -26.52 -2.79 -0.12
C GLY A 89 -25.23 -2.55 -0.90
N LEU A 90 -25.30 -1.69 -1.92
CA LEU A 90 -24.16 -1.33 -2.77
C LEU A 90 -22.97 -0.79 -1.96
N SER A 91 -23.21 0.03 -0.94
CA SER A 91 -22.16 0.56 -0.07
C SER A 91 -21.41 -0.52 0.70
N TYR A 92 -22.12 -1.53 1.19
CA TYR A 92 -21.52 -2.70 1.83
C TYR A 92 -20.70 -3.51 0.84
N TRP A 93 -21.19 -3.69 -0.39
CA TRP A 93 -20.44 -4.41 -1.43
C TRP A 93 -19.14 -3.68 -1.78
N ILE A 94 -19.19 -2.37 -2.01
CA ILE A 94 -18.01 -1.55 -2.33
C ILE A 94 -16.96 -1.65 -1.20
N LYS A 95 -17.38 -1.42 0.05
CA LYS A 95 -16.50 -1.46 1.23
C LYS A 95 -15.86 -2.83 1.49
N ASN A 96 -16.52 -3.92 1.13
CA ASN A 96 -16.00 -5.26 1.44
C ASN A 96 -15.36 -5.96 0.22
N LYS A 97 -15.64 -5.51 -1.01
CA LYS A 97 -15.12 -6.15 -2.23
C LYS A 97 -14.09 -5.31 -2.96
N ILE A 98 -14.28 -3.99 -3.05
CA ILE A 98 -13.36 -3.12 -3.79
C ILE A 98 -12.20 -2.70 -2.92
N GLY A 99 -12.48 -2.30 -1.68
CA GLY A 99 -11.47 -1.91 -0.72
C GLY A 99 -12.03 -1.87 0.67
#